data_AF-A0A946S910-F1
#
_entry.id   AF-A0A946S910-F1
#
_cell.length_a   1.000
_cell.length_b   1.000
_cell.length_c   1.000
_cell.angle_alpha   90.00
_cell.angle_beta   90.00
_cell.angle_gamma   90.00
#
_symmetry.space_group_name_H-M   'P 1'
#
loop_
_entity.id
_entity.type
_entity.pdbx_description
1 polymer ?
#
loop_
_entity_poly.entity_id
_entity_poly.type
_entity_poly.pdbx_seq_one_letter_code
_entity_poly.pdbx_strand_id
1 'polypeptide(L)'
;MRTDLYSGHDYYNMDDLLTEEHKLIRDAAREWVKKEVSPIIEDAAENQVFPQHLLPGLGAIGAFGPYIPEQYGGAGLDQISYGLLMQELERCDSGLRSTASVQTSLVMYPIWKYGSEEQKMKYLPKLATGEWIGCFGLTEPDHGSNPGGMVTSYVEDGDDVILNGAKMWISNAPFAEIAVVWAKNEAGRIHGLIVERGMEGFSTPTMKGKWSLRASDTGELIFDNVRVPKANILPEKSG
;
A
#
# COMPACT_ATOMS: atom_id res chain seq x y z
N MET A 1 -2.66 -3.37 -30.82
CA MET A 1 -2.90 -2.59 -29.59
C MET A 1 -3.23 -1.17 -29.99
N ARG A 2 -4.19 -0.54 -29.32
CA ARG A 2 -4.55 0.86 -29.53
C ARG A 2 -3.51 1.72 -28.80
N THR A 3 -2.93 2.71 -29.50
CA THR A 3 -1.99 3.64 -28.88
C THR A 3 -2.72 4.57 -27.92
N ASP A 4 -2.21 4.73 -26.69
CA ASP A 4 -2.71 5.74 -25.74
C ASP A 4 -2.25 7.13 -26.18
N LEU A 5 -3.16 7.86 -26.84
CA LEU A 5 -2.94 9.21 -27.36
C LEU A 5 -3.34 10.30 -26.36
N TYR A 6 -3.50 9.97 -25.08
CA TYR A 6 -3.94 10.94 -24.09
C TYR A 6 -3.01 12.15 -24.01
N SER A 7 -3.65 13.33 -24.06
CA SER A 7 -3.10 14.61 -23.68
C SER A 7 -4.06 15.23 -22.67
N GLY A 8 -3.52 15.72 -21.55
CA GLY A 8 -4.31 16.43 -20.56
C GLY A 8 -4.92 17.71 -21.16
N HIS A 9 -6.17 17.98 -20.81
CA HIS A 9 -6.78 19.28 -21.05
C HIS A 9 -6.52 20.18 -19.84
N ASP A 10 -6.03 21.39 -20.09
CA ASP A 10 -5.79 22.37 -19.04
C ASP A 10 -6.62 23.63 -19.27
N TYR A 11 -7.93 23.53 -19.00
CA TYR A 11 -8.86 24.63 -19.27
C TYR A 11 -8.65 25.85 -18.36
N TYR A 12 -8.07 25.64 -17.17
CA TYR A 12 -7.89 26.66 -16.13
C TYR A 12 -6.41 27.04 -15.92
N ASN A 13 -5.53 26.61 -16.82
CA ASN A 13 -4.08 26.83 -16.73
C ASN A 13 -3.51 26.38 -15.36
N MET A 14 -3.93 25.21 -14.88
CA MET A 14 -3.43 24.60 -13.66
C MET A 14 -1.91 24.38 -13.72
N ASP A 15 -1.35 24.19 -14.92
CA ASP A 15 0.11 24.07 -15.10
C ASP A 15 0.86 25.34 -14.67
N ASP A 16 0.23 26.51 -14.66
CA ASP A 16 0.84 27.76 -14.16
C ASP A 16 1.04 27.74 -12.62
N LEU A 17 0.34 26.83 -11.92
CA LEU A 17 0.45 26.63 -10.47
C LEU A 17 1.49 25.56 -10.11
N LEU A 18 2.03 24.84 -11.10
CA LEU A 18 2.98 23.75 -10.91
C LEU A 18 4.41 24.22 -11.23
N THR A 19 5.37 23.70 -10.46
CA THR A 19 6.79 23.89 -10.80
C THR A 19 7.16 23.05 -12.03
N GLU A 20 8.31 23.35 -12.65
CA GLU A 20 8.83 22.53 -13.75
C GLU A 20 9.15 21.09 -13.30
N GLU A 21 9.55 20.90 -12.04
CA GLU A 21 9.75 19.58 -11.45
C GLU A 21 8.43 18.81 -11.34
N HIS A 22 7.36 19.46 -10.87
CA HIS A 22 6.03 18.85 -10.82
C HIS A 22 5.55 18.39 -12.19
N LYS A 23 5.71 19.23 -13.22
CA LYS A 23 5.35 18.90 -14.61
C LYS A 23 6.18 17.73 -15.12
N LEU A 24 7.48 17.72 -14.86
CA LEU A 24 8.37 16.64 -15.27
C LEU A 24 7.97 15.30 -14.62
N ILE A 25 7.65 15.29 -13.32
CA ILE A 25 7.20 14.09 -12.60
C ILE A 25 5.90 13.55 -13.20
N ARG A 26 4.91 14.43 -13.41
CA ARG A 26 3.65 14.08 -14.06
C ARG A 26 3.88 13.47 -15.45
N ASP A 27 4.68 14.14 -16.27
CA ASP A 27 4.88 13.73 -17.65
C ASP A 27 5.68 12.41 -17.74
N ALA A 28 6.67 12.20 -16.86
CA ALA A 28 7.38 10.93 -16.74
C ALA A 28 6.44 9.77 -16.36
N ALA A 29 5.57 9.98 -15.37
CA ALA A 29 4.57 8.98 -14.98
C ALA A 29 3.58 8.70 -16.10
N ARG A 30 3.10 9.73 -16.80
CA ARG A 30 2.21 9.60 -17.95
C ARG A 30 2.82 8.74 -19.05
N GLU A 31 4.06 9.01 -19.43
CA GLU A 31 4.75 8.26 -20.48
C GLU A 31 5.02 6.81 -20.07
N TRP A 32 5.36 6.56 -18.80
CA TRP A 32 5.46 5.20 -18.28
C TRP A 32 4.12 4.45 -18.34
N VAL A 33 3.03 5.09 -17.91
CA VAL A 33 1.67 4.52 -17.97
C VAL A 33 1.27 4.17 -19.41
N LYS A 34 1.48 5.09 -20.36
CA LYS A 34 1.18 4.86 -21.78
C LYS A 34 1.94 3.66 -22.35
N LYS A 35 3.20 3.50 -21.94
CA LYS A 35 4.11 2.48 -22.48
C LYS A 35 3.91 1.11 -21.84
N GLU A 36 3.82 1.05 -20.52
CA GLU A 36 3.89 -0.20 -19.76
C GLU A 36 2.52 -0.70 -19.29
N VAL A 37 1.54 0.19 -19.09
CA VAL A 37 0.27 -0.15 -18.43
C VAL A 37 -0.90 -0.18 -19.41
N SER A 38 -1.15 0.93 -20.12
CA SER A 38 -2.28 1.06 -21.05
C SER A 38 -2.42 -0.10 -22.04
N PRO A 39 -1.33 -0.72 -22.56
CA PRO A 39 -1.44 -1.85 -23.49
C PRO A 39 -1.98 -3.16 -22.88
N ILE A 40 -1.93 -3.32 -21.56
CA ILE A 40 -2.23 -4.60 -20.87
C ILE A 40 -3.41 -4.52 -19.90
N ILE A 41 -3.84 -3.31 -19.52
CA ILE A 41 -4.73 -3.11 -18.37
C ILE A 41 -6.15 -3.67 -18.57
N GLU A 42 -6.67 -3.63 -19.80
CA GLU A 42 -7.99 -4.19 -20.13
C GLU A 42 -8.03 -5.70 -19.91
N ASP A 43 -6.98 -6.41 -20.35
CA ASP A 43 -6.85 -7.87 -20.15
C ASP A 43 -6.65 -8.21 -18.67
N ALA A 44 -5.83 -7.44 -17.96
CA ALA A 44 -5.66 -7.60 -16.52
C ALA A 44 -6.98 -7.41 -15.75
N ALA A 45 -7.78 -6.41 -16.13
CA ALA A 45 -9.09 -6.15 -15.53
C ALA A 45 -10.11 -7.25 -15.86
N GLU A 46 -10.14 -7.75 -17.10
CA GLU A 46 -11.02 -8.84 -17.49
C GLU A 46 -10.71 -10.11 -16.69
N ASN A 47 -9.42 -10.45 -16.59
CA ASN A 47 -8.92 -11.65 -15.90
C ASN A 47 -8.87 -11.53 -14.37
N GLN A 48 -9.21 -10.37 -13.78
CA GLN A 48 -9.16 -10.12 -12.33
C GLN A 48 -7.78 -10.38 -11.71
N VAL A 49 -6.72 -9.90 -12.34
CA VAL A 49 -5.34 -10.11 -11.87
C VAL A 49 -4.57 -8.79 -11.88
N PHE A 50 -3.79 -8.54 -10.82
CA PHE A 50 -2.81 -7.47 -10.83
C PHE A 50 -1.55 -7.89 -11.61
N PRO A 51 -1.10 -7.12 -12.62
CA PRO A 51 0.13 -7.41 -13.36
C PRO A 51 1.37 -7.08 -12.51
N GLN A 52 1.78 -8.01 -11.64
CA GLN A 52 2.89 -7.82 -10.67
C GLN A 52 4.24 -7.44 -11.31
N HIS A 53 4.46 -7.73 -12.59
CA HIS A 53 5.66 -7.28 -13.30
C HIS A 53 5.77 -5.74 -13.39
N LEU A 54 4.69 -4.99 -13.13
CA LEU A 54 4.71 -3.52 -13.05
C LEU A 54 5.32 -2.98 -11.75
N LEU A 55 5.45 -3.80 -10.69
CA LEU A 55 5.90 -3.33 -9.37
C LEU A 55 7.29 -2.65 -9.41
N PRO A 56 8.32 -3.19 -10.08
CA PRO A 56 9.60 -2.50 -10.19
C PRO A 56 9.49 -1.18 -10.96
N GLY A 57 8.60 -1.11 -11.96
CA GLY A 57 8.34 0.12 -12.72
C GLY A 57 7.69 1.21 -11.86
N LEU A 58 6.73 0.83 -11.01
CA LEU A 58 6.11 1.75 -10.03
C LEU A 58 7.16 2.31 -9.05
N GLY A 59 8.06 1.47 -8.55
CA GLY A 59 9.20 1.93 -7.73
C GLY A 59 10.10 2.89 -8.50
N ALA A 60 10.47 2.55 -9.74
CA ALA A 60 11.38 3.33 -10.56
C ALA A 60 10.86 4.74 -10.93
N ILE A 61 9.55 4.90 -11.13
CA ILE A 61 8.94 6.22 -11.39
C ILE A 61 8.66 7.01 -10.10
N GLY A 62 8.99 6.48 -8.93
CA GLY A 62 8.77 7.13 -7.63
C GLY A 62 7.34 7.03 -7.11
N ALA A 63 6.50 6.10 -7.60
CA ALA A 63 5.12 5.94 -7.14
C ALA A 63 4.99 5.32 -5.73
N PHE A 64 6.08 4.78 -5.18
CA PHE A 64 6.15 4.21 -3.84
C PHE A 64 6.89 5.14 -2.88
N GLY A 65 6.15 5.72 -1.94
CA GLY A 65 6.70 6.62 -0.92
C GLY A 65 7.42 7.85 -1.48
N PRO A 66 6.87 8.61 -2.45
CA PRO A 66 7.57 9.76 -3.03
C PRO A 66 7.99 10.78 -1.98
N TYR A 67 7.17 11.01 -0.95
CA TYR A 67 7.48 11.94 0.16
C TYR A 67 8.25 11.32 1.32
N ILE A 68 8.60 10.03 1.25
CA ILE A 68 9.46 9.41 2.25
C ILE A 68 10.88 9.95 2.05
N PRO A 69 11.58 10.35 3.12
CA PRO A 69 12.94 10.89 3.02
C PRO A 69 13.92 9.94 2.33
N GLU A 70 14.88 10.51 1.60
CA GLU A 70 15.93 9.77 0.88
C GLU A 70 16.74 8.82 1.78
N GLN A 71 16.98 9.20 3.05
CA GLN A 71 17.69 8.34 4.01
C GLN A 71 17.00 6.99 4.25
N TYR A 72 15.71 6.86 3.92
CA TYR A 72 14.93 5.63 4.02
C TYR A 72 14.61 5.02 2.64
N GLY A 73 15.25 5.51 1.58
CA GLY A 73 15.09 5.01 0.20
C GLY A 73 13.95 5.63 -0.61
N GLY A 74 13.20 6.57 -0.04
CA GLY A 74 12.20 7.35 -0.80
C GLY A 74 12.83 8.48 -1.63
N ALA A 75 12.01 9.28 -2.29
CA ALA A 75 12.47 10.36 -3.18
C ALA A 75 12.48 11.76 -2.52
N GLY A 76 11.97 11.89 -1.29
CA GLY A 76 11.92 13.18 -0.59
C GLY A 76 11.06 14.26 -1.25
N LEU A 77 10.15 13.87 -2.15
CA LEU A 77 9.28 14.77 -2.91
C LEU A 77 8.13 15.34 -2.06
N ASP A 78 7.42 16.32 -2.60
CA ASP A 78 6.28 16.92 -1.93
C ASP A 78 4.95 16.19 -2.20
N GLN A 79 3.90 16.64 -1.51
CA GLN A 79 2.56 16.07 -1.63
C GLN A 79 1.90 16.39 -2.99
N ILE A 80 2.32 17.46 -3.68
CA ILE A 80 1.83 17.78 -5.03
C ILE A 80 2.34 16.72 -6.00
N SER A 81 3.62 16.38 -5.93
CA SER A 81 4.25 15.32 -6.71
C SER A 81 3.55 13.98 -6.48
N TYR A 82 3.26 13.63 -5.23
CA TYR A 82 2.46 12.43 -4.91
C TYR A 82 1.07 12.46 -5.57
N GLY A 83 0.36 13.59 -5.49
CA GLY A 83 -0.94 13.77 -6.13
C GLY A 83 -0.90 13.59 -7.65
N LEU A 84 0.09 14.19 -8.31
CA LEU A 84 0.28 14.09 -9.76
C LEU A 84 0.62 12.66 -10.20
N LEU A 85 1.47 11.95 -9.45
CA LEU A 85 1.74 10.53 -9.68
C LEU A 85 0.45 9.71 -9.59
N MET A 86 -0.33 9.86 -8.52
CA MET A 86 -1.59 9.12 -8.36
C MET A 86 -2.61 9.47 -9.46
N GLN A 87 -2.68 10.73 -9.86
CA GLN A 87 -3.55 11.17 -10.97
C GLN A 87 -3.21 10.45 -12.28
N GLU A 88 -1.94 10.37 -12.66
CA GLU A 88 -1.55 9.73 -13.92
C GLU A 88 -1.71 8.20 -13.88
N LEU A 89 -1.53 7.56 -12.71
CA LEU A 89 -1.84 6.14 -12.53
C LEU A 89 -3.33 5.85 -12.67
N GLU A 90 -4.18 6.63 -11.99
CA GLU A 90 -5.64 6.42 -11.97
C GLU A 90 -6.31 6.81 -13.28
N ARG A 91 -5.71 7.72 -14.05
CA ARG A 91 -6.11 7.99 -15.44
C ARG A 91 -6.17 6.70 -16.27
N CYS A 92 -5.27 5.75 -15.99
CA CYS A 92 -5.27 4.44 -16.65
C CYS A 92 -6.18 3.46 -15.94
N ASP A 93 -5.94 3.19 -14.65
CA ASP A 93 -6.77 2.28 -13.86
C ASP A 93 -6.66 2.54 -12.35
N SER A 94 -7.81 2.55 -11.68
CA SER A 94 -7.91 2.76 -10.24
C SER A 94 -7.31 1.61 -9.41
N GLY A 95 -7.22 0.39 -9.95
CA GLY A 95 -6.56 -0.75 -9.31
C GLY A 95 -5.05 -0.56 -9.22
N LEU A 96 -4.41 -0.09 -10.31
CA LEU A 96 -2.99 0.27 -10.32
C LEU A 96 -2.67 1.36 -9.28
N ARG A 97 -3.43 2.46 -9.31
CA ARG A 97 -3.29 3.54 -8.32
C ARG A 97 -3.56 3.03 -6.90
N SER A 98 -4.44 2.03 -6.72
CA SER A 98 -4.72 1.43 -5.41
C SER A 98 -3.51 0.71 -4.84
N THR A 99 -2.79 -0.04 -5.67
CA THR A 99 -1.55 -0.69 -5.23
C THR A 99 -0.53 0.35 -4.75
N ALA A 100 -0.32 1.42 -5.52
CA ALA A 100 0.62 2.48 -5.14
C ALA A 100 0.19 3.28 -3.90
N SER A 101 -1.11 3.58 -3.76
CA SER A 101 -1.64 4.28 -2.57
C SER A 101 -1.52 3.45 -1.29
N VAL A 102 -1.79 2.14 -1.36
CA VAL A 102 -1.64 1.23 -0.21
C VAL A 102 -0.17 1.17 0.21
N GLN A 103 0.73 0.93 -0.74
CA GLN A 103 2.17 0.89 -0.49
C GLN A 103 2.66 2.19 0.16
N THR A 104 2.30 3.34 -0.42
CA THR A 104 2.78 4.65 0.03
C THR A 104 2.12 5.08 1.34
N SER A 105 0.81 5.31 1.32
CA SER A 105 0.12 6.07 2.37
C SER A 105 -0.42 5.20 3.49
N LEU A 106 -0.56 3.89 3.27
CA LEU A 106 -1.08 2.95 4.27
C LEU A 106 -0.02 2.03 4.85
N VAL A 107 1.13 1.85 4.19
CA VAL A 107 2.23 1.00 4.69
C VAL A 107 3.46 1.84 5.01
N MET A 108 4.05 2.50 4.01
CA MET A 108 5.29 3.25 4.22
C MET A 108 5.07 4.44 5.16
N TYR A 109 3.98 5.19 5.01
CA TYR A 109 3.67 6.32 5.89
C TYR A 109 3.58 5.95 7.37
N PRO A 110 2.77 4.96 7.83
CA PRO A 110 2.72 4.62 9.24
C PRO A 110 4.04 4.05 9.77
N ILE A 111 4.81 3.31 8.97
CA ILE A 111 6.16 2.86 9.38
C ILE A 111 7.08 4.07 9.56
N TRP A 112 7.09 5.00 8.61
CA TRP A 112 7.90 6.22 8.69
C TRP A 112 7.50 7.13 9.85
N LYS A 113 6.19 7.29 10.08
CA LYS A 113 5.65 8.26 11.02
C LYS A 113 5.55 7.72 12.45
N TYR A 114 5.30 6.41 12.61
CA TYR A 114 5.01 5.81 13.92
C TYR A 114 5.97 4.69 14.32
N GLY A 115 6.84 4.26 13.39
CA GLY A 115 7.79 3.20 13.63
C GLY A 115 9.05 3.66 14.37
N SER A 116 9.78 2.71 14.95
CA SER A 116 11.14 2.95 15.46
C SER A 116 12.13 3.16 14.30
N GLU A 117 13.32 3.69 14.60
CA GLU A 117 14.38 3.84 13.59
C GLU A 117 14.80 2.48 12.99
N GLU A 118 14.85 1.43 13.80
CA GLU A 118 15.14 0.07 13.34
C GLU A 118 14.07 -0.44 12.36
N GLN A 119 12.79 -0.16 12.63
CA GLN A 119 11.70 -0.51 11.71
C GLN A 119 11.81 0.27 10.40
N LYS A 120 12.06 1.59 10.46
CA LYS A 120 12.23 2.44 9.27
C LYS A 120 13.34 1.93 8.38
N MET A 121 14.53 1.68 8.96
CA MET A 121 15.71 1.21 8.22
C MET A 121 15.54 -0.22 7.68
N LYS A 122 14.79 -1.09 8.38
CA LYS A 122 14.52 -2.46 7.93
C LYS A 122 13.56 -2.51 6.74
N TYR A 123 12.45 -1.78 6.80
CA TYR A 123 11.34 -1.95 5.86
C TYR A 123 11.30 -0.92 4.73
N LEU A 124 11.49 0.37 5.02
CA LEU A 124 11.23 1.44 4.04
C LEU A 124 12.09 1.34 2.77
N PRO A 125 13.39 1.01 2.82
CA PRO A 125 14.19 0.90 1.59
C PRO A 125 13.68 -0.17 0.64
N LYS A 126 13.24 -1.32 1.17
CA LYS A 126 12.68 -2.44 0.38
C LYS A 126 11.29 -2.10 -0.18
N LEU A 127 10.49 -1.37 0.59
CA LEU A 127 9.16 -0.93 0.17
C LEU A 127 9.25 0.16 -0.92
N ALA A 128 10.23 1.05 -0.84
CA ALA A 128 10.43 2.14 -1.80
C ALA A 128 10.85 1.62 -3.18
N THR A 129 11.70 0.59 -3.24
CA THR A 129 12.12 -0.03 -4.50
C THR A 129 11.06 -0.96 -5.10
N GLY A 130 10.06 -1.35 -4.31
CA GLY A 130 9.09 -2.39 -4.70
C GLY A 130 9.64 -3.81 -4.60
N GLU A 131 10.82 -4.01 -3.98
CA GLU A 131 11.32 -5.35 -3.62
C GLU A 131 10.31 -6.06 -2.72
N TRP A 132 9.78 -5.32 -1.74
CA TRP A 132 8.69 -5.76 -0.87
C TRP A 132 7.44 -4.94 -1.12
N ILE A 133 6.30 -5.60 -1.11
CA ILE A 133 4.98 -4.99 -1.12
C ILE A 133 4.33 -5.15 0.25
N GLY A 134 3.69 -4.08 0.70
CA GLY A 134 2.89 -4.08 1.89
C GLY A 134 1.40 -4.07 1.60
N CYS A 135 0.64 -4.49 2.61
CA CYS A 135 -0.80 -4.32 2.70
C CYS A 135 -1.21 -3.76 4.06
N PHE A 136 -2.46 -3.28 4.17
CA PHE A 136 -2.94 -2.57 5.36
C PHE A 136 -4.21 -3.20 5.92
N GLY A 137 -4.11 -3.77 7.11
CA GLY A 137 -5.18 -4.50 7.78
C GLY A 137 -5.90 -3.68 8.84
N LEU A 138 -7.02 -3.04 8.47
CA LEU A 138 -7.89 -2.32 9.41
C LEU A 138 -9.31 -2.90 9.43
N THR A 139 -9.97 -2.89 8.26
CA THR A 139 -11.34 -3.34 8.03
C THR A 139 -11.51 -4.82 8.35
N GLU A 140 -12.61 -5.16 9.01
CA GLU A 140 -13.01 -6.53 9.38
C GLU A 140 -14.38 -6.86 8.77
N PRO A 141 -14.76 -8.15 8.68
CA PRO A 141 -16.07 -8.54 8.17
C PRO A 141 -17.24 -7.80 8.83
N ASP A 142 -17.18 -7.63 10.15
CA ASP A 142 -18.23 -6.98 10.95
C ASP A 142 -17.97 -5.48 11.22
N HIS A 143 -16.80 -4.97 10.82
CA HIS A 143 -16.35 -3.61 11.15
C HIS A 143 -15.65 -2.93 9.96
N GLY A 144 -16.46 -2.23 9.14
CA GLY A 144 -15.97 -1.31 8.10
C GLY A 144 -15.92 0.15 8.59
N SER A 145 -17.08 0.81 8.62
CA SER A 145 -17.17 2.23 9.01
C SER A 145 -16.95 2.50 10.49
N ASN A 146 -16.95 1.48 11.35
CA ASN A 146 -16.68 1.57 12.78
C ASN A 146 -15.38 0.81 13.16
N PRO A 147 -14.19 1.37 12.88
CA PRO A 147 -12.92 0.70 13.18
C PRO A 147 -12.68 0.53 14.69
N GLY A 148 -13.25 1.39 15.55
CA GLY A 148 -13.15 1.24 17.01
C GLY A 148 -13.83 -0.03 17.54
N GLY A 149 -14.78 -0.58 16.77
CA GLY A 149 -15.47 -1.83 17.07
C GLY A 149 -14.63 -3.09 16.87
N MET A 150 -13.46 -3.01 16.22
CA MET A 150 -12.68 -4.17 15.78
C MET A 150 -12.48 -5.26 16.86
N VAL A 151 -12.44 -6.52 16.44
CA VAL A 151 -12.25 -7.69 17.31
C VAL A 151 -10.88 -8.31 17.17
N THR A 152 -10.12 -8.02 16.10
CA THR A 152 -8.72 -8.47 16.01
C THR A 152 -7.95 -7.95 17.22
N SER A 153 -7.28 -8.86 17.91
CA SER A 153 -6.62 -8.58 19.19
C SER A 153 -5.29 -9.30 19.32
N TYR A 154 -4.44 -8.81 20.20
CA TYR A 154 -3.23 -9.49 20.62
C TYR A 154 -3.11 -9.53 22.15
N VAL A 155 -2.43 -10.56 22.65
CA VAL A 155 -2.04 -10.69 24.05
C VAL A 155 -0.51 -10.77 24.15
N GLU A 156 0.07 -10.26 25.23
CA GLU A 156 1.52 -10.34 25.42
C GLU A 156 1.96 -11.76 25.82
N ASP A 157 3.07 -12.23 25.27
CA ASP A 157 3.69 -13.51 25.61
C ASP A 157 5.23 -13.39 25.56
N GLY A 158 5.83 -13.05 26.70
CA GLY A 158 7.27 -12.82 26.81
C GLY A 158 7.75 -11.64 25.96
N ASP A 159 8.66 -11.92 25.02
CA ASP A 159 9.21 -10.95 24.06
C ASP A 159 8.34 -10.79 22.80
N ASP A 160 7.26 -11.57 22.69
CA ASP A 160 6.30 -11.56 21.58
C ASP A 160 4.90 -11.11 22.02
N VAL A 161 4.02 -11.01 21.04
CA VAL A 161 2.56 -10.97 21.20
C VAL A 161 1.91 -12.04 20.34
N ILE A 162 0.78 -12.56 20.79
CA ILE A 162 -0.01 -13.55 20.06
C ILE A 162 -1.22 -12.84 19.43
N LEU A 163 -1.18 -12.67 18.12
CA LEU A 163 -2.21 -11.98 17.33
C LEU A 163 -3.26 -12.97 16.81
N ASN A 164 -4.53 -12.61 16.99
CA ASN A 164 -5.69 -13.37 16.53
C ASN A 164 -6.73 -12.45 15.88
N GLY A 165 -7.38 -12.91 14.81
CA GLY A 165 -8.47 -12.20 14.16
C GLY A 165 -8.46 -12.34 12.64
N ALA A 166 -9.25 -11.51 11.97
CA ALA A 166 -9.32 -11.49 10.52
C ALA A 166 -9.59 -10.07 10.00
N LYS A 167 -8.94 -9.73 8.88
CA LYS A 167 -9.18 -8.50 8.12
C LYS A 167 -9.72 -8.85 6.74
N MET A 168 -10.59 -8.01 6.20
CA MET A 168 -11.29 -8.24 4.93
C MET A 168 -11.15 -7.05 3.99
N TRP A 169 -11.19 -7.31 2.68
CA TRP A 169 -11.04 -6.30 1.62
C TRP A 169 -9.68 -5.63 1.58
N ILE A 170 -8.62 -6.41 1.78
CA ILE A 170 -7.26 -5.90 1.91
C ILE A 170 -6.55 -5.95 0.56
N SER A 171 -6.37 -4.79 -0.06
CA SER A 171 -5.58 -4.63 -1.28
C SER A 171 -4.13 -5.06 -1.06
N ASN A 172 -3.52 -5.68 -2.08
CA ASN A 172 -2.18 -6.26 -2.10
C ASN A 172 -1.99 -7.51 -1.20
N ALA A 173 -2.92 -7.82 -0.29
CA ALA A 173 -2.76 -8.93 0.66
C ALA A 173 -2.29 -10.26 0.02
N PRO A 174 -2.81 -10.69 -1.15
CA PRO A 174 -2.42 -11.97 -1.75
C PRO A 174 -0.96 -12.09 -2.15
N PHE A 175 -0.25 -10.97 -2.35
CA PHE A 175 1.16 -10.96 -2.76
C PHE A 175 2.07 -10.07 -1.90
N ALA A 176 1.57 -9.48 -0.82
CA ALA A 176 2.38 -8.64 0.08
C ALA A 176 3.34 -9.46 0.97
N GLU A 177 4.58 -9.00 1.09
CA GLU A 177 5.60 -9.50 2.04
C GLU A 177 5.31 -9.06 3.47
N ILE A 178 4.70 -7.89 3.67
CA ILE A 178 4.32 -7.41 5.01
C ILE A 178 2.88 -6.90 5.08
N ALA A 179 2.31 -6.93 6.27
CA ALA A 179 1.03 -6.32 6.60
C ALA A 179 1.21 -5.36 7.78
N VAL A 180 0.74 -4.11 7.63
CA VAL A 180 0.54 -3.20 8.76
C VAL A 180 -0.87 -3.42 9.29
N VAL A 181 -0.98 -4.06 10.44
CA VAL A 181 -2.25 -4.57 11.02
C VAL A 181 -2.59 -3.77 12.27
N TRP A 182 -3.86 -3.34 12.38
CA TRP A 182 -4.38 -2.72 13.57
C TRP A 182 -5.17 -3.72 14.41
N ALA A 183 -4.81 -3.85 15.69
CA ALA A 183 -5.38 -4.81 16.62
C ALA A 183 -5.48 -4.23 18.04
N LYS A 184 -6.43 -4.73 18.82
CA LYS A 184 -6.63 -4.37 20.23
C LYS A 184 -5.67 -5.13 21.14
N ASN A 185 -5.10 -4.46 22.12
CA ASN A 185 -4.45 -5.11 23.25
C ASN A 185 -5.46 -5.53 24.33
N GLU A 186 -4.98 -6.14 25.41
CA GLU A 186 -5.81 -6.57 26.55
C GLU A 186 -6.54 -5.42 27.27
N ALA A 187 -6.04 -4.18 27.16
CA ALA A 187 -6.69 -2.98 27.68
C ALA A 187 -7.74 -2.39 26.71
N GLY A 188 -7.99 -3.05 25.57
CA GLY A 188 -8.93 -2.61 24.53
C GLY A 188 -8.43 -1.45 23.67
N ARG A 189 -7.15 -1.06 23.78
CA ARG A 189 -6.53 -0.01 22.96
C ARG A 189 -6.01 -0.57 21.66
N ILE A 190 -6.09 0.21 20.59
CA ILE A 190 -5.68 -0.19 19.24
C ILE A 190 -4.23 0.24 19.00
N HIS A 191 -3.43 -0.71 18.51
CA HIS A 191 -2.04 -0.52 18.14
C HIS A 191 -1.79 -1.05 16.72
N GLY A 192 -0.78 -0.51 16.05
CA GLY A 192 -0.31 -1.02 14.76
C GLY A 192 0.81 -2.04 14.96
N LEU A 193 0.78 -3.13 14.21
CA LEU A 193 1.77 -4.20 14.21
C LEU A 193 2.23 -4.47 12.78
N ILE A 194 3.51 -4.72 12.59
CA ILE A 194 4.07 -5.17 11.31
C ILE A 194 4.15 -6.71 11.34
N VAL A 195 3.35 -7.37 10.51
CA VAL A 195 3.31 -8.84 10.39
C VAL A 195 3.95 -9.24 9.06
N GLU A 196 4.90 -10.17 9.09
CA GLU A 196 5.60 -10.62 7.88
C GLU A 196 4.96 -11.89 7.33
N ARG A 197 4.81 -11.97 6.00
CA ARG A 197 4.36 -13.18 5.32
C ARG A 197 5.31 -14.34 5.65
N GLY A 198 4.74 -15.50 5.96
CA GLY A 198 5.49 -16.70 6.34
C GLY A 198 5.60 -16.92 7.85
N MET A 199 5.16 -15.96 8.67
CA MET A 199 4.89 -16.22 10.09
C MET A 199 3.82 -17.32 10.24
N GLU A 200 4.04 -18.25 11.16
CA GLU A 200 3.11 -19.34 11.44
C GLU A 200 1.75 -18.79 11.88
N GLY A 201 0.66 -19.39 11.37
CA GLY A 201 -0.71 -18.95 11.65
C GLY A 201 -1.20 -17.74 10.84
N PHE A 202 -0.34 -17.11 10.01
CA PHE A 202 -0.72 -15.98 9.16
C PHE A 202 -0.98 -16.44 7.72
N SER A 203 -2.17 -16.16 7.19
CA SER A 203 -2.52 -16.44 5.78
C SER A 203 -3.23 -15.28 5.09
N THR A 204 -3.12 -15.25 3.77
CA THR A 204 -3.59 -14.12 2.93
C THR A 204 -4.42 -14.59 1.72
N PRO A 205 -5.58 -15.24 1.94
CA PRO A 205 -6.36 -15.79 0.84
C PRO A 205 -6.88 -14.70 -0.11
N THR A 206 -6.89 -15.01 -1.40
CA THR A 206 -7.38 -14.11 -2.44
C THR A 206 -8.90 -14.06 -2.47
N MET A 207 -9.46 -12.85 -2.53
CA MET A 207 -10.88 -12.63 -2.72
C MET A 207 -11.23 -12.66 -4.21
N LYS A 208 -12.33 -13.35 -4.57
CA LYS A 208 -12.78 -13.54 -5.96
C LYS A 208 -14.13 -12.87 -6.21
N GLY A 209 -14.47 -12.65 -7.48
CA GLY A 209 -15.80 -12.18 -7.89
C GLY A 209 -15.97 -10.66 -7.78
N LYS A 210 -14.87 -9.90 -7.78
CA LYS A 210 -14.92 -8.44 -7.76
C LYS A 210 -15.47 -7.89 -9.08
N TRP A 211 -16.34 -6.90 -8.99
CA TRP A 211 -16.87 -6.13 -10.13
C TRP A 211 -16.28 -4.72 -10.23
N SER A 212 -15.39 -4.35 -9.31
CA SER A 212 -14.66 -3.08 -9.31
C SER A 212 -13.22 -3.32 -8.90
N LEU A 213 -12.31 -2.44 -9.33
CA LEU A 213 -10.86 -2.54 -9.09
C LEU A 213 -10.31 -3.91 -9.47
N ARG A 214 -10.69 -4.43 -10.64
CA ARG A 214 -10.43 -5.83 -11.02
C ARG A 214 -8.96 -6.09 -11.35
N ALA A 215 -8.24 -5.10 -11.87
CA ALA A 215 -6.79 -5.14 -12.03
C ALA A 215 -6.04 -4.82 -10.72
N SER A 216 -6.55 -5.32 -9.58
CA SER A 216 -5.92 -5.18 -8.26
C SER A 216 -6.27 -6.41 -7.43
N ASP A 217 -5.27 -7.11 -6.91
CA ASP A 217 -5.53 -8.27 -6.06
C ASP A 217 -5.93 -7.78 -4.67
N THR A 218 -7.09 -8.26 -4.22
CA THR A 218 -7.62 -8.01 -2.88
C THR A 218 -7.79 -9.34 -2.18
N GLY A 219 -7.48 -9.39 -0.90
CA GLY A 219 -7.60 -10.59 -0.10
C GLY A 219 -8.08 -10.31 1.31
N GLU A 220 -7.88 -11.32 2.14
CA GLU A 220 -8.07 -11.25 3.57
C GLU A 220 -6.71 -11.35 4.26
N LEU A 221 -6.67 -11.01 5.55
CA LEU A 221 -5.56 -11.35 6.44
C LEU A 221 -6.16 -12.17 7.56
N ILE A 222 -5.73 -13.42 7.72
CA ILE A 222 -6.22 -14.33 8.76
C ILE A 222 -5.07 -14.60 9.72
N PHE A 223 -5.34 -14.40 11.01
CA PHE A 223 -4.38 -14.60 12.09
C PHE A 223 -4.92 -15.65 13.07
N ASP A 224 -4.25 -16.79 13.14
CA ASP A 224 -4.50 -17.85 14.12
C ASP A 224 -3.25 -18.03 14.98
N ASN A 225 -3.28 -17.47 16.19
CA ASN A 225 -2.19 -17.52 17.17
C ASN A 225 -0.82 -17.09 16.60
N VAL A 226 -0.81 -16.03 15.79
CA VAL A 226 0.40 -15.54 15.13
C VAL A 226 1.33 -14.92 16.16
N ARG A 227 2.52 -15.49 16.32
CA ARG A 227 3.57 -14.96 17.20
C ARG A 227 4.31 -13.84 16.50
N VAL A 228 4.15 -12.62 17.00
CA VAL A 228 4.76 -11.40 16.45
C VAL A 228 5.70 -10.79 17.50
N PRO A 229 6.98 -10.52 17.20
CA PRO A 229 7.88 -9.89 18.16
C PRO A 229 7.34 -8.53 18.63
N LYS A 230 7.50 -8.19 19.91
CA LYS A 230 7.11 -6.86 20.43
C LYS A 230 7.79 -5.71 19.69
N ALA A 231 8.99 -5.95 19.16
CA ALA A 231 9.73 -5.01 18.32
C ALA A 231 9.04 -4.69 16.98
N ASN A 232 8.01 -5.44 16.58
CA ASN A 232 7.20 -5.17 15.39
C ASN A 232 5.95 -4.31 15.68
N ILE A 233 5.67 -3.97 16.95
CA ILE A 233 4.62 -3.01 17.29
C ILE A 233 5.12 -1.60 16.95
N LEU A 234 4.27 -0.77 16.32
CA LEU A 234 4.57 0.64 16.04
C LEU A 234 4.54 1.44 17.36
N PRO A 235 5.70 1.92 17.87
CA PRO A 235 5.78 2.45 19.23
C PRO A 235 5.12 3.84 19.39
N GLU A 236 5.09 4.66 18.35
CA GLU A 236 4.68 6.07 18.49
C GLU A 236 3.19 6.32 18.20
N LYS A 237 2.37 5.25 18.13
CA LYS A 237 0.93 5.38 17.92
C LYS A 237 0.13 4.38 18.73
N SER A 238 -0.88 4.91 19.42
CA SER A 238 -1.94 4.13 20.05
C SER A 238 -3.21 4.98 20.14
N GLY A 239 -4.40 4.35 20.11
CA GLY A 239 -5.69 5.04 20.14
C GLY A 239 -6.88 4.11 20.22
#